data_AF-A0A943R047-F1
#
_entry.id   AF-A0A943R047-F1
#
_cell.length_a   1.000
_cell.length_b   1.000
_cell.length_c   1.000
_cell.angle_alpha   90.00
_cell.angle_beta   90.00
_cell.angle_gamma   90.00
#
_symmetry.space_group_name_H-M   'P 1'
#
loop_
_entity.id
_entity.type
_entity.pdbx_description
1 polymer ?
#
loop_
_entity_poly.entity_id
_entity_poly.type
_entity_poly.pdbx_seq_one_letter_code
_entity_poly.pdbx_strand_id
1 'polypeptide(L)'
;MKKNYERIVLLLLSALLPVGFLAGCSDADNGDDGYLLKKEDISVNRPDGGFEALVNQPFRIEVKSVSDEGVSYEWSLGDSKIADSKNLEYTFTSLGTFTLTLHASQGMTTFDYDFEVIVTTDYVLKQEDITIEEPEGGFRAKVDQLFRIEVTSVSDDGVSYLWSEDEEPVAQTKNLEHMFSHGGAIGMKLTASQGDISFDYYFTVFVEYAPIDPPAEGANPYIAKVFDYMPAVGQFTNTLPLYEEGDTQETMNQKVLDAIGNNKRGMITLGGFGGYVTVGFDHTIQNVEGLRDFRVLGNAFYANANPNPDAPAEGGSCEPGVIMVAYDPDNLGPDNVQWYEIQGSAHVNPTQEPWYEMAKVNGNDVNIYFDYRITYYRPDSEPASRDEWDTYIKWEDNQGNSGYKVKNQYHSQPYYPLWAGNTLSFTGTCLPQNAIDESGSGTYFVLYKFRYGYADNEINSYDDSSIDISWAVDASGNRANLPGVDYIKIYTGVNQENGWLGECSTEIMGVEDLHLLKEEIHTRQ
;
A
#
# COMPACT_ATOMS: atom_id res chain seq x y z
N MET A 1 -27.30 -22.21 -16.71
CA MET A 1 -27.44 -23.43 -17.54
C MET A 1 -26.81 -24.58 -16.76
N LYS A 2 -27.33 -25.82 -16.82
CA LYS A 2 -27.12 -26.92 -15.84
C LYS A 2 -27.82 -26.61 -14.49
N LYS A 3 -28.44 -27.53 -13.71
CA LYS A 3 -28.26 -28.97 -13.41
C LYS A 3 -27.06 -29.25 -12.46
N ASN A 4 -27.12 -30.15 -11.47
CA ASN A 4 -28.22 -30.95 -10.88
C ASN A 4 -27.74 -31.54 -9.53
N TYR A 5 -28.68 -31.93 -8.64
CA TYR A 5 -28.67 -33.10 -7.72
C TYR A 5 -27.35 -33.58 -7.06
N GLU A 6 -27.39 -33.87 -5.76
CA GLU A 6 -27.65 -35.25 -5.28
C GLU A 6 -28.10 -35.34 -3.80
N ARG A 7 -28.36 -36.56 -3.31
CA ARG A 7 -28.90 -36.92 -1.97
C ARG A 7 -28.01 -38.00 -1.34
N ILE A 8 -27.99 -38.11 -0.01
CA ILE A 8 -27.92 -39.37 0.77
C ILE A 8 -28.34 -39.05 2.23
N VAL A 9 -29.29 -39.71 2.94
CA VAL A 9 -29.55 -41.15 3.25
C VAL A 9 -28.71 -41.61 4.48
N LEU A 10 -29.20 -42.27 5.55
CA LEU A 10 -30.55 -42.65 6.02
C LEU A 10 -30.56 -42.47 7.59
N LEU A 11 -31.14 -43.21 8.55
CA LEU A 11 -31.98 -44.43 8.69
C LEU A 11 -32.63 -44.43 10.12
N LEU A 12 -33.87 -44.91 10.29
CA LEU A 12 -34.38 -45.77 11.41
C LEU A 12 -35.94 -45.82 11.35
N LEU A 13 -36.54 -46.83 10.69
CA LEU A 13 -36.96 -48.14 11.26
C LEU A 13 -38.27 -48.12 12.09
N SER A 14 -39.40 -48.10 11.39
CA SER A 14 -40.72 -48.51 11.92
C SER A 14 -40.92 -50.02 11.77
N ALA A 15 -41.30 -50.72 12.83
CA ALA A 15 -41.69 -52.13 12.80
C ALA A 15 -43.19 -52.31 13.10
N LEU A 16 -43.89 -53.08 12.26
CA LEU A 16 -45.31 -53.40 12.40
C LEU A 16 -45.50 -54.91 12.18
N LEU A 17 -46.24 -55.57 13.07
CA LEU A 17 -46.58 -57.00 12.99
C LEU A 17 -48.10 -57.18 13.16
N PRO A 18 -48.78 -58.04 12.36
CA PRO A 18 -50.24 -58.11 12.33
C PRO A 18 -50.84 -59.31 13.06
N VAL A 19 -51.87 -59.06 13.87
CA VAL A 19 -52.87 -59.99 14.42
C VAL A 19 -54.18 -59.18 14.55
N GLY A 20 -55.41 -59.67 14.38
CA GLY A 20 -55.92 -61.01 14.08
C GLY A 20 -57.24 -61.22 14.84
N PHE A 21 -58.30 -61.69 14.17
CA PHE A 21 -59.64 -61.83 14.77
C PHE A 21 -59.68 -62.83 15.93
N LEU A 22 -60.40 -62.50 17.01
CA LEU A 22 -61.66 -63.18 17.41
C LEU A 22 -62.30 -62.51 18.64
N ALA A 23 -63.60 -62.73 18.84
CA ALA A 23 -64.33 -62.33 20.03
C ALA A 23 -64.54 -63.52 20.99
N GLY A 24 -64.50 -63.27 22.29
CA GLY A 24 -64.81 -64.26 23.34
C GLY A 24 -64.99 -63.58 24.69
N CYS A 25 -66.12 -63.83 25.36
CA CYS A 25 -66.47 -63.19 26.62
C CYS A 25 -65.94 -63.97 27.83
N SER A 26 -65.52 -63.26 28.87
CA SER A 26 -65.61 -63.69 30.27
C SER A 26 -65.42 -62.49 31.20
N ASP A 27 -66.26 -62.38 32.23
CA ASP A 27 -66.17 -61.32 33.23
C ASP A 27 -64.88 -61.40 34.06
N ALA A 28 -64.25 -60.25 34.33
CA ALA A 28 -63.25 -60.07 35.37
C ALA A 28 -63.30 -58.63 35.88
N ASP A 29 -63.70 -58.47 37.14
CA ASP A 29 -63.70 -57.18 37.85
C ASP A 29 -62.25 -56.71 38.09
N ASN A 30 -61.96 -55.47 37.68
CA ASN A 30 -60.78 -54.70 38.05
C ASN A 30 -61.15 -53.21 37.89
N GLY A 31 -60.79 -52.39 38.88
CA GLY A 31 -61.21 -50.99 38.93
C GLY A 31 -60.67 -50.17 37.77
N ASP A 32 -61.57 -49.57 36.99
CA ASP A 32 -61.28 -48.45 36.11
C ASP A 32 -61.17 -47.17 36.96
N ASP A 33 -60.10 -47.08 37.74
CA ASP A 33 -59.62 -45.83 38.35
C ASP A 33 -59.04 -44.97 37.21
N GLY A 34 -59.94 -44.44 36.37
CA GLY A 34 -59.60 -43.70 35.15
C GLY A 34 -58.62 -42.56 35.42
N TYR A 35 -57.69 -42.35 34.49
CA TYR A 35 -56.50 -41.50 34.68
C TYR A 35 -56.83 -40.16 35.34
N LEU A 36 -56.30 -39.95 36.54
CA LEU A 36 -56.36 -38.68 37.27
C LEU A 36 -55.03 -37.95 37.16
N LEU A 37 -55.07 -36.75 36.56
CA LEU A 37 -53.93 -35.87 36.36
C LEU A 37 -53.24 -35.50 37.69
N LYS A 38 -51.90 -35.53 37.70
CA LYS A 38 -51.05 -35.01 38.79
C LYS A 38 -50.09 -33.95 38.27
N LYS A 39 -49.37 -33.26 39.18
CA LYS A 39 -48.45 -32.18 38.79
C LYS A 39 -47.16 -32.70 38.16
N GLU A 40 -46.75 -33.91 38.50
CA GLU A 40 -45.61 -34.61 37.94
C GLU A 40 -45.87 -35.21 36.54
N ASP A 41 -47.14 -35.31 36.11
CA ASP A 41 -47.51 -35.90 34.82
C ASP A 41 -47.30 -34.94 33.63
N ILE A 42 -47.08 -33.65 33.88
CA ILE A 42 -46.79 -32.61 32.87
C ILE A 42 -45.34 -32.16 33.02
N SER A 43 -44.63 -32.07 31.90
CA SER A 43 -43.25 -31.56 31.85
C SER A 43 -43.03 -30.65 30.65
N VAL A 44 -42.29 -29.58 30.89
CA VAL A 44 -41.79 -28.64 29.88
C VAL A 44 -40.29 -28.57 30.04
N ASN A 45 -39.55 -28.59 28.92
CA ASN A 45 -38.10 -28.47 28.96
C ASN A 45 -37.72 -27.03 29.27
N ARG A 46 -37.27 -26.77 30.50
CA ARG A 46 -36.85 -25.43 30.98
C ARG A 46 -35.34 -25.29 30.77
N PRO A 47 -34.86 -24.28 30.02
CA PRO A 47 -33.44 -23.94 29.99
C PRO A 47 -32.96 -23.41 31.35
N ASP A 48 -31.68 -23.60 31.65
CA ASP A 48 -31.04 -22.96 32.80
C ASP A 48 -31.00 -21.44 32.56
N GLY A 49 -31.72 -20.68 33.40
CA GLY A 49 -31.89 -19.22 33.26
C GLY A 49 -33.31 -18.77 32.86
N GLY A 50 -34.18 -19.68 32.40
CA GLY A 50 -35.54 -19.35 31.95
C GLY A 50 -35.70 -19.47 30.43
N PHE A 51 -36.65 -18.74 29.85
CA PHE A 51 -36.79 -18.64 28.38
C PHE A 51 -36.40 -17.25 27.89
N GLU A 52 -35.81 -17.19 26.70
CA GLU A 52 -35.60 -15.94 25.96
C GLU A 52 -36.46 -15.94 24.69
N ALA A 53 -36.90 -14.76 24.27
CA ALA A 53 -37.72 -14.55 23.08
C ALA A 53 -37.37 -13.23 22.39
N LEU A 54 -37.46 -13.19 21.07
CA LEU A 54 -37.26 -11.97 20.29
C LEU A 54 -38.60 -11.29 19.99
N VAL A 55 -38.66 -9.97 20.22
CA VAL A 55 -39.88 -9.18 20.01
C VAL A 55 -40.34 -9.24 18.56
N ASN A 56 -41.64 -9.39 18.35
CA ASN A 56 -42.32 -9.59 17.07
C ASN A 56 -41.92 -10.88 16.29
N GLN A 57 -41.13 -11.79 16.88
CA GLN A 57 -40.83 -13.11 16.29
C GLN A 57 -41.70 -14.24 16.92
N PRO A 58 -41.86 -15.41 16.27
CA PRO A 58 -42.60 -16.55 16.83
C PRO A 58 -41.79 -17.31 17.91
N PHE A 59 -42.22 -17.18 19.16
CA PHE A 59 -41.74 -17.97 20.30
C PHE A 59 -42.59 -19.24 20.47
N ARG A 60 -41.96 -20.36 20.87
CA ARG A 60 -42.62 -21.68 20.94
C ARG A 60 -42.19 -22.49 22.16
N ILE A 61 -43.15 -23.20 22.78
CA ILE A 61 -42.89 -24.17 23.86
C ILE A 61 -43.60 -25.49 23.58
N GLU A 62 -42.88 -26.61 23.68
CA GLU A 62 -43.44 -27.97 23.66
C GLU A 62 -43.77 -28.47 25.07
N VAL A 63 -44.98 -29.03 25.24
CA VAL A 63 -45.43 -29.67 26.48
C VAL A 63 -45.45 -31.19 26.30
N LYS A 64 -44.82 -31.91 27.22
CA LYS A 64 -44.84 -33.36 27.32
C LYS A 64 -45.76 -33.77 28.48
N SER A 65 -46.56 -34.80 28.27
CA SER A 65 -47.51 -35.32 29.26
C SER A 65 -47.47 -36.85 29.32
N VAL A 66 -47.84 -37.43 30.46
CA VAL A 66 -48.00 -38.89 30.63
C VAL A 66 -49.28 -39.38 29.93
N SER A 67 -50.37 -38.61 30.01
CA SER A 67 -51.57 -38.76 29.18
C SER A 67 -52.24 -37.39 28.98
N ASP A 68 -52.98 -37.25 27.87
CA ASP A 68 -53.83 -36.10 27.55
C ASP A 68 -55.33 -36.39 27.78
N GLU A 69 -55.68 -37.56 28.31
CA GLU A 69 -57.08 -38.01 28.40
C GLU A 69 -57.91 -37.13 29.35
N GLY A 70 -58.87 -36.40 28.77
CA GLY A 70 -59.70 -35.44 29.49
C GLY A 70 -58.97 -34.17 29.95
N VAL A 71 -57.71 -33.96 29.56
CA VAL A 71 -56.89 -32.81 29.96
C VAL A 71 -57.12 -31.65 28.99
N SER A 72 -57.47 -30.47 29.52
CA SER A 72 -57.42 -29.20 28.79
C SER A 72 -56.19 -28.40 29.18
N TYR A 73 -55.65 -27.66 28.22
CA TYR A 73 -54.49 -26.79 28.38
C TYR A 73 -54.90 -25.34 28.13
N GLU A 74 -54.39 -24.42 28.93
CA GLU A 74 -54.57 -22.98 28.75
C GLU A 74 -53.27 -22.26 29.07
N TRP A 75 -52.87 -21.34 28.19
CA TRP A 75 -51.70 -20.49 28.40
C TRP A 75 -52.15 -19.06 28.71
N SER A 76 -51.56 -18.46 29.73
CA SER A 76 -51.82 -17.08 30.16
C SER A 76 -50.53 -16.28 30.28
N LEU A 77 -50.64 -14.96 30.09
CA LEU A 77 -49.57 -13.99 30.25
C LEU A 77 -50.04 -12.96 31.28
N GLY A 78 -49.63 -13.13 32.54
CA GLY A 78 -50.35 -12.55 33.68
C GLY A 78 -51.83 -12.98 33.66
N ASP A 79 -52.74 -12.06 33.98
CA ASP A 79 -54.19 -12.32 34.02
C ASP A 79 -54.86 -12.57 32.65
N SER A 80 -54.10 -12.54 31.54
CA SER A 80 -54.65 -12.61 30.18
C SER A 80 -54.38 -13.95 29.49
N LYS A 81 -55.44 -14.70 29.16
CA LYS A 81 -55.35 -15.90 28.31
C LYS A 81 -54.80 -15.55 26.92
N ILE A 82 -53.82 -16.31 26.45
CA ILE A 82 -53.19 -16.16 25.12
C ILE A 82 -53.40 -17.37 24.19
N ALA A 83 -53.58 -18.59 24.72
CA ALA A 83 -53.85 -19.79 23.92
C ALA A 83 -54.60 -20.89 24.70
N ASP A 84 -55.18 -21.86 23.98
CA ASP A 84 -55.81 -23.09 24.49
C ASP A 84 -55.22 -24.37 23.87
N SER A 85 -54.06 -24.24 23.22
CA SER A 85 -53.30 -25.35 22.64
C SER A 85 -52.33 -25.96 23.66
N LYS A 86 -52.08 -27.28 23.55
CA LYS A 86 -51.10 -28.00 24.39
C LYS A 86 -49.71 -27.37 24.29
N ASN A 87 -49.16 -27.29 23.08
CA ASN A 87 -47.94 -26.54 22.81
C ASN A 87 -48.26 -25.06 22.61
N LEU A 88 -47.36 -24.16 22.98
CA LEU A 88 -47.49 -22.73 22.71
C LEU A 88 -46.80 -22.36 21.40
N GLU A 89 -47.47 -21.51 20.62
CA GLU A 89 -46.84 -20.64 19.63
C GLU A 89 -47.41 -19.23 19.84
N TYR A 90 -46.54 -18.25 20.12
CA TYR A 90 -46.92 -16.89 20.52
C TYR A 90 -45.90 -15.87 20.02
N THR A 91 -46.33 -14.62 19.84
CA THR A 91 -45.45 -13.51 19.44
C THR A 91 -45.58 -12.37 20.45
N PHE A 92 -44.51 -12.12 21.20
CA PHE A 92 -44.43 -11.00 22.13
C PHE A 92 -44.27 -9.69 21.35
N THR A 93 -45.09 -8.68 21.65
CA THR A 93 -45.10 -7.39 20.92
C THR A 93 -44.46 -6.24 21.71
N SER A 94 -43.86 -6.53 22.87
CA SER A 94 -43.15 -5.56 23.71
C SER A 94 -41.98 -6.21 24.45
N LEU A 95 -40.96 -5.43 24.76
CA LEU A 95 -39.74 -5.84 25.45
C LEU A 95 -39.95 -5.93 26.97
N GLY A 96 -39.19 -6.79 27.65
CA GLY A 96 -39.17 -6.92 29.10
C GLY A 96 -39.30 -8.36 29.59
N THR A 97 -39.37 -8.54 30.92
CA THR A 97 -39.56 -9.84 31.56
C THR A 97 -41.04 -10.09 31.81
N PHE A 98 -41.54 -11.26 31.41
CA PHE A 98 -42.94 -11.66 31.55
C PHE A 98 -43.08 -12.99 32.29
N THR A 99 -44.12 -13.10 33.13
CA THR A 99 -44.56 -14.40 33.66
C THR A 99 -45.57 -15.03 32.71
N LEU A 100 -45.17 -16.15 32.12
CA LEU A 100 -45.98 -17.00 31.27
C LEU A 100 -46.42 -18.22 32.10
N THR A 101 -47.71 -18.51 32.17
CA THR A 101 -48.23 -19.63 32.97
C THR A 101 -48.97 -20.63 32.08
N LEU A 102 -48.64 -21.91 32.24
CA LEU A 102 -49.42 -23.03 31.70
C LEU A 102 -50.37 -23.54 32.79
N HIS A 103 -51.67 -23.57 32.49
CA HIS A 103 -52.70 -24.22 33.29
C HIS A 103 -53.05 -25.57 32.63
N ALA A 104 -52.72 -26.68 33.28
CA ALA A 104 -53.19 -28.01 32.85
C ALA A 104 -54.33 -28.46 33.75
N SER A 105 -55.52 -28.71 33.18
CA SER A 105 -56.75 -28.95 33.93
C SER A 105 -57.44 -30.25 33.54
N GLN A 106 -58.04 -30.93 34.51
CA GLN A 106 -58.86 -32.12 34.31
C GLN A 106 -60.05 -32.08 35.29
N GLY A 107 -61.26 -31.91 34.76
CA GLY A 107 -62.48 -31.77 35.58
C GLY A 107 -62.48 -30.52 36.47
N MET A 108 -62.24 -30.70 37.77
CA MET A 108 -62.11 -29.61 38.76
C MET A 108 -60.67 -29.44 39.29
N THR A 109 -59.74 -30.24 38.81
CA THR A 109 -58.31 -30.17 39.19
C THR A 109 -57.57 -29.33 38.16
N THR A 110 -56.76 -28.39 38.62
CA THR A 110 -55.87 -27.56 37.78
C THR A 110 -54.48 -27.51 38.40
N PHE A 111 -53.44 -27.59 37.58
CA PHE A 111 -52.05 -27.38 37.98
C PHE A 111 -51.40 -26.30 37.12
N ASP A 112 -50.82 -25.31 37.80
CA ASP A 112 -50.17 -24.16 37.17
C ASP A 112 -48.65 -24.36 37.11
N TYR A 113 -48.03 -24.00 35.98
CA TYR A 113 -46.60 -24.04 35.77
C TYR A 113 -46.13 -22.69 35.26
N ASP A 114 -45.50 -21.91 36.13
CA ASP A 114 -44.99 -20.58 35.79
C ASP A 114 -43.61 -20.66 35.15
N PHE A 115 -43.40 -19.85 34.13
CA PHE A 115 -42.14 -19.68 33.39
C PHE A 115 -41.82 -18.18 33.30
N GLU A 116 -40.56 -17.84 33.52
CA GLU A 116 -40.06 -16.49 33.21
C GLU A 116 -39.61 -16.47 31.74
N VAL A 117 -40.08 -15.46 30.99
CA VAL A 117 -39.68 -15.21 29.60
C VAL A 117 -39.11 -13.80 29.50
N ILE A 118 -37.85 -13.69 29.12
CA ILE A 118 -37.19 -12.40 28.86
C ILE A 118 -37.32 -12.10 27.36
N VAL A 119 -38.00 -11.00 27.02
CA VAL A 119 -38.21 -10.56 25.64
C VAL A 119 -37.24 -9.46 25.29
N THR A 120 -36.34 -9.77 24.36
CA THR A 120 -35.28 -8.90 23.84
C THR A 120 -35.57 -8.50 22.38
N THR A 121 -34.65 -7.75 21.78
CA THR A 121 -34.62 -7.45 20.34
C THR A 121 -33.31 -7.97 19.78
N ASP A 122 -33.26 -8.21 18.47
CA ASP A 122 -32.02 -8.51 17.76
C ASP A 122 -30.96 -7.43 18.06
N TYR A 123 -29.69 -7.82 18.19
CA TYR A 123 -28.60 -6.89 18.48
C TYR A 123 -28.41 -5.92 17.29
N VAL A 124 -28.25 -4.63 17.60
CA VAL A 124 -27.99 -3.58 16.61
C VAL A 124 -26.68 -2.89 16.97
N LEU A 125 -25.69 -3.02 16.09
CA LEU A 125 -24.35 -2.47 16.24
C LEU A 125 -24.38 -0.94 16.38
N LYS A 126 -23.61 -0.41 17.33
CA LYS A 126 -23.33 1.03 17.50
C LYS A 126 -21.82 1.29 17.53
N GLN A 127 -21.41 2.55 17.39
CA GLN A 127 -20.00 2.92 17.38
C GLN A 127 -19.32 2.70 18.74
N GLU A 128 -20.06 2.89 19.83
CA GLU A 128 -19.59 2.62 21.20
C GLU A 128 -19.53 1.13 21.57
N ASP A 129 -20.07 0.24 20.73
CA ASP A 129 -20.07 -1.20 21.00
C ASP A 129 -18.76 -1.89 20.57
N ILE A 130 -17.86 -1.17 19.87
CA ILE A 130 -16.52 -1.64 19.45
C ILE A 130 -15.46 -0.82 20.19
N THR A 131 -14.39 -1.45 20.65
CA THR A 131 -13.30 -0.79 21.36
C THR A 131 -11.94 -1.38 20.99
N ILE A 132 -11.00 -0.50 20.65
CA ILE A 132 -9.57 -0.78 20.49
C ILE A 132 -8.87 -0.01 21.61
N GLU A 133 -8.06 -0.67 22.44
CA GLU A 133 -7.22 0.02 23.43
C GLU A 133 -5.88 0.41 22.81
N GLU A 134 -5.71 1.70 22.51
CA GLU A 134 -4.44 2.24 22.01
C GLU A 134 -3.40 2.36 23.17
N PRO A 135 -2.16 1.85 23.01
CA PRO A 135 -1.11 1.97 24.03
C PRO A 135 -0.67 3.42 24.31
N GLU A 136 -0.15 3.66 25.51
CA GLU A 136 0.51 4.93 25.83
C GLU A 136 1.75 5.14 24.92
N GLY A 137 1.69 6.15 24.05
CA GLY A 137 2.71 6.41 23.03
C GLY A 137 2.41 5.84 21.63
N GLY A 138 1.18 5.34 21.42
CA GLY A 138 0.65 4.86 20.15
C GLY A 138 1.00 3.42 19.82
N PHE A 139 0.39 2.87 18.77
CA PHE A 139 0.76 1.55 18.26
C PHE A 139 2.18 1.55 17.68
N ARG A 140 2.99 0.57 18.06
CA ARG A 140 4.34 0.36 17.54
C ARG A 140 4.51 -1.05 17.01
N ALA A 141 5.10 -1.15 15.83
CA ALA A 141 5.41 -2.39 15.15
C ALA A 141 6.85 -2.39 14.65
N LYS A 142 7.29 -3.50 14.07
CA LYS A 142 8.55 -3.59 13.34
C LYS A 142 8.35 -4.19 11.97
N VAL A 143 9.17 -3.75 11.03
CA VAL A 143 9.21 -4.29 9.66
C VAL A 143 9.48 -5.81 9.73
N ASP A 144 8.74 -6.58 8.94
CA ASP A 144 8.77 -8.05 8.87
C ASP A 144 8.57 -8.79 10.21
N GLN A 145 7.89 -8.15 11.19
CA GLN A 145 7.50 -8.78 12.45
C GLN A 145 5.98 -8.80 12.62
N LEU A 146 5.46 -9.93 13.13
CA LEU A 146 4.03 -10.13 13.34
C LEU A 146 3.49 -9.16 14.39
N PHE A 147 2.76 -8.15 13.91
CA PHE A 147 2.05 -7.16 14.69
C PHE A 147 0.57 -7.58 14.88
N ARG A 148 -0.04 -7.12 15.97
CA ARG A 148 -1.42 -7.47 16.33
C ARG A 148 -2.17 -6.30 16.95
N ILE A 149 -3.46 -6.21 16.64
CA ILE A 149 -4.42 -5.36 17.35
C ILE A 149 -5.63 -6.22 17.74
N GLU A 150 -5.93 -6.26 19.03
CA GLU A 150 -7.09 -6.94 19.60
C GLU A 150 -8.30 -6.00 19.59
N VAL A 151 -9.46 -6.49 19.14
CA VAL A 151 -10.73 -5.73 19.15
C VAL A 151 -11.65 -6.29 20.21
N THR A 152 -12.10 -5.44 21.12
CA THR A 152 -13.17 -5.76 22.07
C THR A 152 -14.50 -5.34 21.46
N SER A 153 -15.56 -6.13 21.67
CA SER A 153 -16.92 -5.77 21.26
C SER A 153 -17.96 -6.19 22.30
N VAL A 154 -19.10 -5.50 22.33
CA VAL A 154 -20.27 -5.85 23.16
C VAL A 154 -20.97 -7.11 22.64
N SER A 155 -21.03 -7.27 21.31
CA SER A 155 -21.48 -8.48 20.62
C SER A 155 -20.89 -8.52 19.21
N ASP A 156 -20.68 -9.73 18.69
CA ASP A 156 -20.28 -9.99 17.31
C ASP A 156 -21.45 -10.48 16.42
N ASP A 157 -22.68 -10.50 16.95
CA ASP A 157 -23.82 -11.08 16.24
C ASP A 157 -24.19 -10.31 14.96
N GLY A 158 -24.07 -10.99 13.82
CA GLY A 158 -24.18 -10.40 12.48
C GLY A 158 -23.08 -9.38 12.11
N VAL A 159 -22.05 -9.18 12.95
CA VAL A 159 -20.98 -8.21 12.72
C VAL A 159 -19.89 -8.81 11.83
N SER A 160 -19.42 -8.01 10.87
CA SER A 160 -18.26 -8.28 10.04
C SER A 160 -17.22 -7.18 10.22
N TYR A 161 -15.94 -7.54 10.02
CA TYR A 161 -14.79 -6.67 10.27
C TYR A 161 -13.89 -6.66 9.04
N LEU A 162 -13.43 -5.47 8.65
CA LEU A 162 -12.54 -5.23 7.51
C LEU A 162 -11.42 -4.28 7.95
N TRP A 163 -10.16 -4.69 7.78
CA TRP A 163 -9.00 -3.85 8.00
C TRP A 163 -8.43 -3.39 6.67
N SER A 164 -8.08 -2.11 6.58
CA SER A 164 -7.32 -1.54 5.47
C SER A 164 -6.05 -0.86 5.95
N GLU A 165 -5.01 -0.94 5.13
CA GLU A 165 -3.76 -0.17 5.19
C GLU A 165 -3.80 0.83 4.03
N ASP A 166 -3.72 2.14 4.33
CA ASP A 166 -3.83 3.23 3.35
C ASP A 166 -4.95 3.02 2.30
N GLU A 167 -6.15 2.70 2.82
CA GLU A 167 -7.39 2.32 2.12
C GLU A 167 -7.44 0.90 1.49
N GLU A 168 -6.31 0.26 1.18
CA GLU A 168 -6.30 -1.09 0.58
C GLU A 168 -6.59 -2.22 1.62
N PRO A 169 -7.51 -3.17 1.34
CA PRO A 169 -7.88 -4.24 2.29
C PRO A 169 -6.75 -5.22 2.63
N VAL A 170 -6.39 -5.33 3.91
CA VAL A 170 -5.37 -6.27 4.42
C VAL A 170 -5.95 -7.47 5.18
N ALA A 171 -7.07 -7.33 5.89
CA ALA A 171 -7.65 -8.44 6.66
C ALA A 171 -9.20 -8.38 6.77
N GLN A 172 -9.83 -9.54 6.95
CA GLN A 172 -11.28 -9.70 7.17
C GLN A 172 -11.58 -10.46 8.47
N THR A 173 -10.81 -10.16 9.50
CA THR A 173 -10.83 -10.80 10.83
C THR A 173 -11.18 -9.77 11.91
N LYS A 174 -11.74 -10.23 13.03
CA LYS A 174 -12.07 -9.33 14.16
C LYS A 174 -10.82 -8.63 14.71
N ASN A 175 -9.79 -9.40 15.02
CA ASN A 175 -8.47 -8.88 15.38
C ASN A 175 -7.60 -8.74 14.13
N LEU A 176 -6.62 -7.84 14.17
CA LEU A 176 -5.56 -7.75 13.17
C LEU A 176 -4.43 -8.72 13.53
N GLU A 177 -4.00 -9.51 12.55
CA GLU A 177 -2.66 -10.10 12.50
C GLU A 177 -2.01 -9.62 11.19
N HIS A 178 -0.90 -8.91 11.27
CA HIS A 178 -0.29 -8.26 10.09
C HIS A 178 1.23 -8.19 10.17
N MET A 179 1.89 -7.99 9.03
CA MET A 179 3.33 -7.76 8.92
C MET A 179 3.55 -6.62 7.93
N PHE A 180 4.13 -5.52 8.42
CA PHE A 180 4.44 -4.36 7.59
C PHE A 180 5.74 -4.60 6.81
N SER A 181 5.73 -4.31 5.51
CA SER A 181 6.88 -4.43 4.61
C SER A 181 7.81 -3.21 4.62
N HIS A 182 7.43 -2.13 5.31
CA HIS A 182 8.24 -0.93 5.42
C HIS A 182 8.03 -0.18 6.74
N GLY A 183 8.99 0.69 7.08
CA GLY A 183 8.87 1.62 8.19
C GLY A 183 7.98 2.81 7.84
N GLY A 184 7.59 3.58 8.87
CA GLY A 184 6.76 4.77 8.66
C GLY A 184 5.79 5.04 9.81
N ALA A 185 4.88 5.98 9.56
CA ALA A 185 3.69 6.21 10.37
C ALA A 185 2.47 5.81 9.51
N ILE A 186 2.13 4.53 9.52
CA ILE A 186 1.22 3.91 8.55
C ILE A 186 -0.24 4.15 8.96
N GLY A 187 -1.06 4.54 7.98
CA GLY A 187 -2.48 4.81 8.16
C GLY A 187 -3.30 3.53 8.15
N MET A 188 -3.91 3.20 9.28
CA MET A 188 -4.72 1.98 9.41
C MET A 188 -6.17 2.32 9.73
N LYS A 189 -7.08 1.56 9.11
CA LYS A 189 -8.54 1.65 9.33
C LYS A 189 -9.10 0.28 9.68
N LEU A 190 -9.97 0.24 10.69
CA LEU A 190 -10.95 -0.83 10.88
C LEU A 190 -12.34 -0.31 10.50
N THR A 191 -13.05 -1.05 9.66
CA THR A 191 -14.48 -0.88 9.40
C THR A 191 -15.23 -2.05 10.03
N ALA A 192 -16.17 -1.78 10.93
CA ALA A 192 -17.06 -2.77 11.55
C ALA A 192 -18.50 -2.57 11.05
N SER A 193 -19.10 -3.62 10.49
CA SER A 193 -20.36 -3.52 9.74
C SER A 193 -21.37 -4.61 10.09
N GLN A 194 -22.65 -4.24 10.19
CA GLN A 194 -23.78 -5.12 10.45
C GLN A 194 -24.94 -4.76 9.51
N GLY A 195 -25.13 -5.54 8.44
CA GLY A 195 -26.10 -5.21 7.40
C GLY A 195 -25.76 -3.88 6.70
N ASP A 196 -26.70 -2.93 6.71
CA ASP A 196 -26.50 -1.58 6.15
C ASP A 196 -25.81 -0.59 7.13
N ILE A 197 -25.51 -1.03 8.37
CA ILE A 197 -24.80 -0.23 9.38
C ILE A 197 -23.29 -0.46 9.25
N SER A 198 -22.50 0.62 9.30
CA SER A 198 -21.03 0.58 9.25
C SER A 198 -20.43 1.69 10.12
N PHE A 199 -19.33 1.40 10.80
CA PHE A 199 -18.53 2.38 11.55
C PHE A 199 -17.04 2.18 11.28
N ASP A 200 -16.34 3.29 11.00
CA ASP A 200 -14.90 3.32 10.79
C ASP A 200 -14.14 3.80 12.04
N TYR A 201 -12.98 3.22 12.28
CA TYR A 201 -12.03 3.54 13.34
C TYR A 201 -10.64 3.71 12.71
N TYR A 202 -10.00 4.85 12.94
CA TYR A 202 -8.72 5.23 12.32
C TYR A 202 -7.64 5.33 13.40
N PHE A 203 -6.45 4.82 13.11
CA PHE A 203 -5.30 4.81 14.02
C PHE A 203 -3.99 4.78 13.21
N THR A 204 -2.89 5.20 13.83
CA THR A 204 -1.56 5.22 13.21
C THR A 204 -0.68 4.16 13.86
N VAL A 205 0.01 3.37 13.05
CA VAL A 205 1.03 2.43 13.53
C VAL A 205 2.41 2.98 13.19
N PHE A 206 3.23 3.23 14.20
CA PHE A 206 4.63 3.62 14.02
C PHE A 206 5.46 2.35 13.81
N VAL A 207 5.92 2.12 12.58
CA VAL A 207 6.69 0.94 12.20
C VAL A 207 8.17 1.29 12.18
N GLU A 208 8.95 0.61 13.02
CA GLU A 208 10.39 0.83 13.19
C GLU A 208 11.19 -0.28 12.49
N TYR A 209 12.26 0.08 11.78
CA TYR A 209 13.23 -0.89 11.27
C TYR A 209 14.08 -1.47 12.41
N ALA A 210 14.79 -2.58 12.13
CA ALA A 210 15.87 -3.04 13.02
C ALA A 210 17.06 -2.05 12.97
N PRO A 211 17.82 -1.88 14.07
CA PRO A 211 19.08 -1.13 14.03
C PRO A 211 20.08 -1.79 13.07
N ILE A 212 20.73 -1.01 12.21
CA ILE A 212 21.81 -1.50 11.34
C ILE A 212 23.11 -1.58 12.16
N ASP A 213 23.88 -2.65 11.96
CA ASP A 213 25.25 -2.75 12.47
C ASP A 213 26.17 -1.69 11.82
N PRO A 214 27.19 -1.17 12.52
CA PRO A 214 28.15 -0.25 11.93
C PRO A 214 28.94 -0.92 10.78
N PRO A 215 29.31 -0.18 9.71
CA PRO A 215 30.13 -0.73 8.62
C PRO A 215 31.41 -1.41 9.11
N ALA A 216 31.78 -2.51 8.45
CA ALA A 216 32.92 -3.33 8.84
C ALA A 216 34.26 -2.58 8.74
N GLU A 217 35.27 -3.00 9.53
CA GLU A 217 36.61 -2.41 9.48
C GLU A 217 37.23 -2.60 8.08
N GLY A 218 37.34 -1.50 7.33
CA GLY A 218 37.83 -1.49 5.95
C GLY A 218 36.76 -1.32 4.86
N ALA A 219 35.49 -1.10 5.24
CA ALA A 219 34.41 -0.73 4.31
C ALA A 219 34.77 0.49 3.43
N ASN A 220 34.27 0.49 2.20
CA ASN A 220 34.69 1.41 1.14
C ASN A 220 33.67 2.55 0.95
N PRO A 221 34.01 3.82 1.19
CA PRO A 221 33.06 4.96 1.09
C PRO A 221 32.63 5.32 -0.34
N TYR A 222 32.78 4.42 -1.31
CA TYR A 222 32.56 4.66 -2.73
C TYR A 222 31.85 3.46 -3.36
N ILE A 223 31.10 3.70 -4.44
CA ILE A 223 30.42 2.67 -5.26
C ILE A 223 31.30 1.42 -5.41
N ALA A 224 30.84 0.31 -4.82
CA ALA A 224 31.49 -0.99 -4.90
C ALA A 224 31.03 -1.79 -6.12
N LYS A 225 29.76 -1.58 -6.55
CA LYS A 225 29.12 -2.34 -7.64
C LYS A 225 28.16 -1.47 -8.45
N VAL A 226 28.10 -1.73 -9.75
CA VAL A 226 27.02 -1.31 -10.65
C VAL A 226 26.15 -2.53 -10.92
N PHE A 227 24.84 -2.40 -10.76
CA PHE A 227 23.87 -3.47 -10.99
C PHE A 227 23.26 -3.37 -12.38
N ASP A 228 22.87 -2.16 -12.79
CA ASP A 228 22.37 -1.90 -14.15
C ASP A 228 22.68 -0.48 -14.64
N TYR A 229 22.69 -0.29 -15.96
CA TYR A 229 22.96 0.98 -16.63
C TYR A 229 22.33 1.01 -18.02
N MET A 230 21.28 1.82 -18.19
CA MET A 230 20.68 2.06 -19.49
C MET A 230 20.56 3.58 -19.70
N PRO A 231 21.50 4.22 -20.40
CA PRO A 231 21.36 5.62 -20.77
C PRO A 231 20.22 5.74 -21.77
N ALA A 232 19.56 6.90 -21.78
CA ALA A 232 18.61 7.25 -22.81
C ALA A 232 19.34 7.71 -24.08
N VAL A 233 18.58 8.32 -24.98
CA VAL A 233 19.12 8.85 -26.23
C VAL A 233 19.72 10.23 -25.99
N GLY A 234 20.95 10.44 -26.44
CA GLY A 234 21.71 11.68 -26.19
C GLY A 234 23.07 11.73 -26.89
N GLN A 235 23.69 12.90 -26.91
CA GLN A 235 24.89 13.20 -27.67
C GLN A 235 26.16 12.51 -27.14
N PHE A 236 26.21 12.19 -25.85
CA PHE A 236 27.30 11.43 -25.23
C PHE A 236 27.05 9.92 -25.18
N THR A 237 25.82 9.47 -25.46
CA THR A 237 25.46 8.05 -25.53
C THR A 237 26.39 7.29 -26.49
N ASN A 238 26.74 6.05 -26.13
CA ASN A 238 27.78 5.24 -26.78
C ASN A 238 29.23 5.76 -26.68
N THR A 239 29.49 6.92 -26.07
CA THR A 239 30.87 7.45 -25.90
C THR A 239 31.30 7.62 -24.44
N LEU A 240 30.36 7.77 -23.50
CA LEU A 240 30.62 8.03 -22.09
C LEU A 240 29.79 7.10 -21.17
N PRO A 241 30.14 5.81 -20.98
CA PRO A 241 31.35 5.16 -21.46
C PRO A 241 31.24 4.69 -22.92
N LEU A 242 32.39 4.39 -23.53
CA LEU A 242 32.49 3.96 -24.92
C LEU A 242 31.88 2.56 -25.13
N TYR A 243 30.88 2.48 -26.01
CA TYR A 243 30.39 1.24 -26.57
C TYR A 243 31.30 0.77 -27.72
N GLU A 244 31.60 -0.53 -27.73
CA GLU A 244 32.33 -1.24 -28.77
C GLU A 244 31.46 -2.36 -29.34
N GLU A 245 31.64 -2.72 -30.62
CA GLU A 245 30.78 -3.69 -31.30
C GLU A 245 30.83 -5.07 -30.62
N GLY A 246 29.75 -5.44 -29.94
CA GLY A 246 29.61 -6.70 -29.21
C GLY A 246 29.59 -6.55 -27.68
N ASP A 247 29.70 -5.33 -27.12
CA ASP A 247 29.45 -5.12 -25.69
C ASP A 247 28.02 -5.57 -25.30
N THR A 248 27.92 -6.26 -24.18
CA THR A 248 26.65 -6.67 -23.57
C THR A 248 26.24 -5.70 -22.46
N GLN A 249 25.03 -5.84 -21.93
CA GLN A 249 24.59 -5.10 -20.74
C GLN A 249 25.56 -5.26 -19.56
N GLU A 250 26.02 -6.49 -19.30
CA GLU A 250 27.04 -6.80 -18.30
C GLU A 250 28.36 -6.06 -18.57
N THR A 251 28.82 -6.02 -19.83
CA THR A 251 30.03 -5.28 -20.22
C THR A 251 29.86 -3.77 -20.03
N MET A 252 28.70 -3.20 -20.35
CA MET A 252 28.44 -1.78 -20.14
C MET A 252 28.35 -1.44 -18.64
N ASN A 253 27.70 -2.27 -17.82
CA ASN A 253 27.66 -2.14 -16.36
C ASN A 253 29.09 -2.17 -15.77
N GLN A 254 29.94 -3.07 -16.25
CA GLN A 254 31.35 -3.13 -15.86
C GLN A 254 32.14 -1.89 -16.33
N LYS A 255 31.91 -1.39 -17.55
CA LYS A 255 32.52 -0.14 -18.05
C LYS A 255 32.13 1.08 -17.22
N VAL A 256 30.90 1.14 -16.70
CA VAL A 256 30.48 2.17 -15.73
C VAL A 256 31.21 2.00 -14.39
N LEU A 257 31.25 0.78 -13.84
CA LEU A 257 31.97 0.50 -12.60
C LEU A 257 33.47 0.85 -12.74
N ASP A 258 34.03 0.65 -13.92
CA ASP A 258 35.41 1.01 -14.25
C ASP A 258 35.64 2.51 -14.52
N ALA A 259 34.59 3.32 -14.61
CA ALA A 259 34.65 4.78 -14.70
C ALA A 259 34.39 5.48 -13.35
N ILE A 260 33.32 5.12 -12.63
CA ILE A 260 32.84 5.84 -11.42
C ILE A 260 32.99 5.05 -10.11
N GLY A 261 33.21 3.73 -10.18
CA GLY A 261 33.40 2.89 -9.00
C GLY A 261 34.69 3.21 -8.24
N ASN A 262 34.75 2.84 -6.95
CA ASN A 262 35.98 2.79 -6.16
C ASN A 262 36.84 4.08 -6.23
N ASN A 263 36.20 5.25 -6.10
CA ASN A 263 36.82 6.58 -6.19
C ASN A 263 37.56 6.91 -7.50
N LYS A 264 37.25 6.21 -8.60
CA LYS A 264 37.90 6.48 -9.89
C LYS A 264 37.59 7.86 -10.46
N ARG A 265 36.42 8.43 -10.10
CA ARG A 265 35.98 9.80 -10.47
C ARG A 265 36.17 10.11 -11.96
N GLY A 266 35.87 9.14 -12.81
CA GLY A 266 35.60 9.35 -14.24
C GLY A 266 34.24 10.00 -14.42
N MET A 267 33.58 9.74 -15.55
CA MET A 267 32.25 10.28 -15.83
C MET A 267 31.47 9.31 -16.72
N ILE A 268 30.16 9.25 -16.51
CA ILE A 268 29.18 8.58 -17.38
C ILE A 268 28.05 9.56 -17.70
N THR A 269 27.49 9.46 -18.89
CA THR A 269 26.24 10.16 -19.25
C THR A 269 25.04 9.28 -18.95
N LEU A 270 23.91 9.87 -18.58
CA LEU A 270 22.62 9.17 -18.55
C LEU A 270 21.79 9.45 -19.81
N GLY A 271 22.19 10.38 -20.67
CA GLY A 271 21.41 10.86 -21.81
C GLY A 271 20.16 11.64 -21.37
N GLY A 272 19.19 11.82 -22.27
CA GLY A 272 17.92 12.48 -21.95
C GLY A 272 17.06 11.76 -20.89
N PHE A 273 15.84 12.28 -20.66
CA PHE A 273 14.93 11.80 -19.60
C PHE A 273 14.86 10.26 -19.44
N GLY A 274 14.94 9.83 -18.18
CA GLY A 274 14.66 8.46 -17.76
C GLY A 274 15.82 7.47 -17.93
N GLY A 275 16.88 7.83 -18.67
CA GLY A 275 18.12 7.06 -18.70
C GLY A 275 18.78 7.03 -17.33
N TYR A 276 19.38 5.89 -16.94
CA TYR A 276 19.69 5.62 -15.54
C TYR A 276 20.95 4.76 -15.30
N VAL A 277 21.45 4.85 -14.06
CA VAL A 277 22.41 3.91 -13.46
C VAL A 277 21.89 3.43 -12.09
N THR A 278 22.10 2.15 -11.77
CA THR A 278 21.82 1.56 -10.45
C THR A 278 23.12 1.08 -9.83
N VAL A 279 23.48 1.61 -8.66
CA VAL A 279 24.74 1.35 -7.94
C VAL A 279 24.49 0.85 -6.52
N GLY A 280 25.52 0.26 -5.91
CA GLY A 280 25.50 -0.12 -4.49
C GLY A 280 26.90 -0.21 -3.88
N PHE A 281 26.92 -0.34 -2.55
CA PHE A 281 28.11 -0.28 -1.70
C PHE A 281 28.49 -1.66 -1.15
N ASP A 282 29.56 -1.75 -0.36
CA ASP A 282 29.97 -2.99 0.35
C ASP A 282 29.43 -3.06 1.79
N HIS A 283 28.54 -2.13 2.13
CA HIS A 283 27.85 -1.93 3.41
C HIS A 283 26.59 -1.08 3.18
N THR A 284 25.67 -1.06 4.13
CA THR A 284 24.54 -0.09 4.15
C THR A 284 25.04 1.29 4.59
N ILE A 285 24.81 2.32 3.77
CA ILE A 285 25.02 3.73 4.17
C ILE A 285 23.97 4.05 5.24
N GLN A 286 24.39 4.43 6.44
CA GLN A 286 23.46 4.69 7.55
C GLN A 286 22.78 6.07 7.42
N ASN A 287 21.49 6.14 7.76
CA ASN A 287 20.77 7.40 7.92
C ASN A 287 21.06 7.98 9.31
N VAL A 288 21.70 9.15 9.38
CA VAL A 288 22.08 9.79 10.64
C VAL A 288 21.26 11.05 10.88
N GLU A 289 20.39 11.00 11.90
CA GLU A 289 19.43 12.06 12.25
C GLU A 289 20.06 13.46 12.27
N GLY A 290 19.62 14.33 11.36
CA GLY A 290 20.06 15.73 11.28
C GLY A 290 21.30 15.99 10.42
N LEU A 291 21.87 14.96 9.79
CA LEU A 291 22.94 15.06 8.80
C LEU A 291 22.44 14.71 7.39
N ARG A 292 23.35 14.83 6.41
CA ARG A 292 23.24 14.26 5.07
C ARG A 292 24.23 13.09 4.98
N ASP A 293 23.84 12.01 4.31
CA ASP A 293 24.50 10.71 4.44
C ASP A 293 25.38 10.34 3.25
N PHE A 294 25.00 10.78 2.04
CA PHE A 294 25.78 10.53 0.84
C PHE A 294 25.84 11.74 -0.11
N ARG A 295 26.92 11.85 -0.87
CA ARG A 295 27.09 12.82 -1.97
C ARG A 295 27.00 12.13 -3.31
N VAL A 296 26.25 12.71 -4.25
CA VAL A 296 26.32 12.31 -5.67
C VAL A 296 27.18 13.30 -6.42
N LEU A 297 28.23 12.81 -7.08
CA LEU A 297 29.15 13.62 -7.86
C LEU A 297 28.66 13.73 -9.31
N GLY A 298 28.53 14.95 -9.83
CA GLY A 298 28.23 15.24 -11.23
C GLY A 298 29.26 16.15 -11.90
N ASN A 299 28.92 16.73 -13.05
CA ASN A 299 29.76 17.70 -13.79
C ASN A 299 29.38 19.17 -13.53
N ALA A 300 28.23 19.41 -12.89
CA ALA A 300 27.56 20.71 -12.76
C ALA A 300 28.47 21.91 -12.41
N PHE A 301 28.22 23.03 -13.09
CA PHE A 301 28.96 24.28 -12.93
C PHE A 301 28.09 25.51 -13.22
N TYR A 302 28.44 26.66 -12.63
CA TYR A 302 27.74 27.93 -12.89
C TYR A 302 28.41 28.76 -14.00
N ALA A 303 27.60 29.52 -14.74
CA ALA A 303 28.04 30.36 -15.85
C ALA A 303 28.85 31.58 -15.38
N ASN A 304 30.14 31.65 -15.77
CA ASN A 304 31.04 32.75 -15.41
C ASN A 304 30.61 34.15 -15.92
N ALA A 305 29.72 34.24 -16.92
CA ALA A 305 29.24 35.49 -17.48
C ALA A 305 27.90 35.31 -18.23
N ASN A 306 26.78 35.41 -17.51
CA ASN A 306 25.44 35.42 -18.11
C ASN A 306 25.20 36.75 -18.89
N PRO A 307 24.69 36.73 -20.13
CA PRO A 307 24.32 37.95 -20.86
C PRO A 307 23.13 38.71 -20.25
N ASN A 308 22.25 38.03 -19.51
CA ASN A 308 21.16 38.64 -18.75
C ASN A 308 21.65 39.07 -17.36
N PRO A 309 21.63 40.37 -17.00
CA PRO A 309 22.09 40.86 -15.70
C PRO A 309 21.08 40.63 -14.55
N ASP A 310 19.82 40.33 -14.87
CA ASP A 310 18.74 40.12 -13.89
C ASP A 310 18.49 38.62 -13.61
N ALA A 311 19.29 37.74 -14.21
CA ALA A 311 19.20 36.28 -14.07
C ALA A 311 19.67 35.76 -12.68
N PRO A 312 19.18 34.61 -12.22
CA PRO A 312 19.69 33.94 -11.02
C PRO A 312 21.18 33.59 -11.11
N ALA A 313 21.87 33.57 -9.97
CA ALA A 313 23.31 33.28 -9.91
C ALA A 313 23.66 31.78 -9.93
N GLU A 314 22.73 30.91 -9.52
CA GLU A 314 22.94 29.45 -9.40
C GLU A 314 22.46 28.74 -10.69
N GLY A 315 23.26 28.84 -11.76
CA GLY A 315 22.97 28.15 -13.03
C GLY A 315 24.12 28.22 -14.05
N GLY A 316 24.20 27.22 -14.92
CA GLY A 316 25.20 27.06 -15.97
C GLY A 316 24.93 25.77 -16.77
N SER A 317 25.63 24.68 -16.45
CA SER A 317 25.08 23.32 -16.60
C SER A 317 24.70 22.83 -15.20
N CYS A 318 23.43 22.50 -15.02
CA CYS A 318 22.86 21.85 -13.84
C CYS A 318 21.78 20.93 -14.39
N GLU A 319 22.02 19.62 -14.40
CA GLU A 319 21.32 18.66 -15.26
C GLU A 319 20.70 17.57 -14.39
N PRO A 320 19.64 17.93 -13.62
CA PRO A 320 19.28 17.25 -12.39
C PRO A 320 18.80 15.82 -12.61
N GLY A 321 19.54 14.87 -12.03
CA GLY A 321 19.13 13.48 -11.90
C GLY A 321 18.22 13.30 -10.69
N VAL A 322 17.08 12.66 -10.87
CA VAL A 322 16.26 12.19 -9.75
C VAL A 322 16.90 10.96 -9.14
N ILE A 323 16.82 10.83 -7.82
CA ILE A 323 17.50 9.80 -7.04
C ILE A 323 16.44 8.91 -6.37
N MET A 324 16.50 7.63 -6.67
CA MET A 324 15.81 6.57 -5.92
C MET A 324 16.80 5.88 -4.98
N VAL A 325 16.33 5.41 -3.83
CA VAL A 325 17.10 4.62 -2.87
C VAL A 325 16.33 3.38 -2.41
N ALA A 326 17.05 2.34 -1.99
CA ALA A 326 16.48 1.14 -1.41
C ALA A 326 17.35 0.57 -0.29
N TYR A 327 16.71 -0.09 0.67
CA TYR A 327 17.31 -0.79 1.81
C TYR A 327 17.10 -2.30 1.64
N ASP A 328 18.13 -3.11 1.85
CA ASP A 328 18.14 -4.55 1.55
C ASP A 328 18.79 -5.39 2.68
N PRO A 329 18.16 -5.45 3.87
CA PRO A 329 18.72 -6.14 5.05
C PRO A 329 18.94 -7.65 4.85
N ASP A 330 18.20 -8.27 3.93
CA ASP A 330 18.29 -9.70 3.61
C ASP A 330 19.16 -10.00 2.37
N ASN A 331 19.74 -8.98 1.72
CA ASN A 331 20.56 -9.11 0.51
C ASN A 331 19.82 -9.87 -0.62
N LEU A 332 18.59 -9.44 -0.91
CA LEU A 332 17.70 -9.94 -1.95
C LEU A 332 18.08 -9.44 -3.36
N GLY A 333 18.78 -8.30 -3.44
CA GLY A 333 19.15 -7.61 -4.68
C GLY A 333 18.14 -6.54 -5.12
N PRO A 334 18.56 -5.56 -5.93
CA PRO A 334 17.78 -4.37 -6.28
C PRO A 334 16.47 -4.63 -7.03
N ASP A 335 16.33 -5.80 -7.65
CA ASP A 335 15.10 -6.23 -8.35
C ASP A 335 14.01 -6.76 -7.40
N ASN A 336 14.35 -7.02 -6.13
CA ASN A 336 13.51 -7.72 -5.15
C ASN A 336 13.19 -6.87 -3.91
N VAL A 337 13.48 -5.56 -3.93
CA VAL A 337 13.31 -4.64 -2.79
C VAL A 337 12.44 -3.44 -3.18
N GLN A 338 11.82 -2.80 -2.18
CA GLN A 338 11.07 -1.56 -2.38
C GLN A 338 12.01 -0.38 -2.61
N TRP A 339 11.68 0.43 -3.60
CA TRP A 339 12.38 1.67 -3.94
C TRP A 339 11.60 2.91 -3.49
N TYR A 340 12.31 3.94 -3.05
CA TYR A 340 11.78 5.20 -2.54
C TYR A 340 12.46 6.37 -3.23
N GLU A 341 11.73 7.43 -3.54
CA GLU A 341 12.27 8.61 -4.24
C GLU A 341 12.77 9.65 -3.23
N ILE A 342 13.90 10.29 -3.50
CA ILE A 342 14.42 11.38 -2.68
C ILE A 342 13.61 12.65 -2.99
N GLN A 343 12.90 13.17 -1.98
CA GLN A 343 12.04 14.34 -2.09
C GLN A 343 12.84 15.67 -2.20
N GLY A 344 13.51 15.86 -3.33
CA GLY A 344 14.10 17.14 -3.75
C GLY A 344 13.08 18.27 -3.90
N SER A 345 13.58 19.49 -4.08
CA SER A 345 12.85 20.73 -3.83
C SER A 345 11.60 20.98 -4.68
N ALA A 346 11.53 20.42 -5.90
CA ALA A 346 10.38 20.57 -6.79
C ALA A 346 9.25 19.57 -6.53
N HIS A 347 9.52 18.43 -5.87
CA HIS A 347 8.46 17.54 -5.39
C HIS A 347 7.62 18.22 -4.30
N VAL A 348 8.27 19.04 -3.45
CA VAL A 348 7.60 19.83 -2.41
C VAL A 348 6.83 21.01 -3.00
N ASN A 349 7.51 21.88 -3.78
CA ASN A 349 6.86 22.97 -4.50
C ASN A 349 7.79 23.56 -5.58
N PRO A 350 7.52 23.36 -6.89
CA PRO A 350 8.36 23.89 -7.95
C PRO A 350 8.24 25.42 -8.09
N THR A 351 7.14 26.03 -7.64
CA THR A 351 6.93 27.49 -7.72
C THR A 351 7.88 28.30 -6.85
N GLN A 352 8.69 27.63 -6.01
CA GLN A 352 9.73 28.22 -5.17
C GLN A 352 11.14 28.14 -5.76
N GLU A 353 11.34 27.51 -6.93
CA GLU A 353 12.65 27.56 -7.59
C GLU A 353 12.95 29.00 -8.07
N PRO A 354 14.15 29.57 -7.85
CA PRO A 354 14.44 30.98 -8.14
C PRO A 354 14.22 31.41 -9.61
N TRP A 355 14.26 30.44 -10.53
CA TRP A 355 14.09 30.60 -11.97
C TRP A 355 12.68 30.25 -12.47
N TYR A 356 11.77 29.75 -11.61
CA TYR A 356 10.48 29.17 -12.02
C TYR A 356 9.62 30.10 -12.90
N GLU A 357 9.37 31.33 -12.43
CA GLU A 357 8.59 32.31 -13.21
C GLU A 357 9.34 32.78 -14.47
N MET A 358 10.67 32.69 -14.50
CA MET A 358 11.47 33.04 -15.68
C MET A 358 11.38 31.95 -16.75
N ALA A 359 11.47 30.68 -16.39
CA ALA A 359 11.24 29.54 -17.29
C ALA A 359 9.82 29.59 -17.88
N LYS A 360 8.82 29.80 -17.01
CA LYS A 360 7.40 29.94 -17.35
C LYS A 360 7.11 31.10 -18.30
N VAL A 361 7.81 32.23 -18.17
CA VAL A 361 7.70 33.38 -19.10
C VAL A 361 8.38 33.09 -20.45
N ASN A 362 9.43 32.27 -20.48
CA ASN A 362 10.08 31.81 -21.72
C ASN A 362 9.31 30.68 -22.43
N GLY A 363 8.26 30.13 -21.80
CA GLY A 363 7.40 29.10 -22.39
C GLY A 363 7.83 27.66 -22.12
N ASN A 364 8.76 27.45 -21.20
CA ASN A 364 9.15 26.14 -20.69
C ASN A 364 7.95 25.38 -20.09
N ASP A 365 7.94 24.05 -20.16
CA ASP A 365 7.05 23.25 -19.32
C ASP A 365 7.58 23.23 -17.88
N VAL A 366 6.88 23.94 -16.99
CA VAL A 366 7.24 24.09 -15.57
C VAL A 366 6.41 23.19 -14.64
N ASN A 367 5.71 22.19 -15.18
CA ASN A 367 5.00 21.19 -14.39
C ASN A 367 5.95 20.10 -13.87
N ILE A 368 5.47 19.31 -12.90
CA ILE A 368 6.12 18.08 -12.43
C ILE A 368 5.17 16.91 -12.64
N TYR A 369 5.68 15.77 -13.09
CA TYR A 369 4.89 14.61 -13.51
C TYR A 369 5.47 13.30 -12.91
N PHE A 370 4.87 12.79 -11.83
CA PHE A 370 5.43 11.66 -11.05
C PHE A 370 5.37 10.28 -11.76
N ASP A 371 4.30 9.97 -12.49
CA ASP A 371 4.26 8.87 -13.48
C ASP A 371 4.43 9.47 -14.89
N TYR A 372 5.57 10.07 -15.19
CA TYR A 372 5.89 10.42 -16.57
C TYR A 372 6.53 9.22 -17.25
N ARG A 373 5.97 8.83 -18.40
CA ARG A 373 6.52 7.73 -19.21
C ARG A 373 6.81 8.22 -20.62
N ILE A 374 8.07 8.12 -21.03
CA ILE A 374 8.51 8.38 -22.41
C ILE A 374 8.82 7.06 -23.13
N THR A 375 8.77 7.07 -24.46
CA THR A 375 9.30 5.99 -25.31
C THR A 375 10.06 6.55 -26.50
N TYR A 376 11.33 6.18 -26.62
CA TYR A 376 12.23 6.49 -27.73
C TYR A 376 12.24 5.34 -28.75
N TYR A 377 12.22 5.67 -30.04
CA TYR A 377 12.24 4.71 -31.15
C TYR A 377 13.62 4.67 -31.81
N ARG A 378 14.20 3.47 -31.98
CA ARG A 378 15.46 3.29 -32.70
C ARG A 378 15.31 3.80 -34.14
N PRO A 379 16.21 4.67 -34.63
CA PRO A 379 16.16 5.16 -36.00
C PRO A 379 16.51 4.07 -37.02
N ASP A 380 15.87 4.08 -38.19
CA ASP A 380 16.17 3.13 -39.28
C ASP A 380 17.60 3.29 -39.84
N SER A 381 18.17 4.49 -39.75
CA SER A 381 19.54 4.83 -40.16
C SER A 381 20.05 6.08 -39.45
N GLU A 382 21.38 6.20 -39.34
CA GLU A 382 22.02 7.48 -38.99
C GLU A 382 21.74 8.55 -40.08
N PRO A 383 21.46 9.82 -39.69
CA PRO A 383 21.10 10.87 -40.63
C PRO A 383 22.32 11.33 -41.43
N ALA A 384 22.18 11.35 -42.76
CA ALA A 384 23.26 11.62 -43.70
C ALA A 384 23.50 13.12 -43.96
N SER A 385 22.55 13.97 -43.61
CA SER A 385 22.61 15.43 -43.79
C SER A 385 22.01 16.20 -42.62
N ARG A 386 22.33 17.50 -42.53
CA ARG A 386 21.80 18.38 -41.49
C ARG A 386 20.28 18.52 -41.52
N ASP A 387 19.68 18.41 -42.71
CA ASP A 387 18.23 18.54 -42.90
C ASP A 387 17.46 17.33 -42.33
N GLU A 388 18.15 16.25 -41.96
CA GLU A 388 17.61 15.05 -41.30
C GLU A 388 17.81 15.07 -39.77
N TRP A 389 18.63 15.99 -39.23
CA TRP A 389 19.01 16.00 -37.81
C TRP A 389 17.86 16.40 -36.87
N ASP A 390 17.00 17.32 -37.32
CA ASP A 390 15.85 17.82 -36.57
C ASP A 390 14.78 16.74 -36.31
N THR A 391 14.86 15.60 -37.03
CA THR A 391 13.92 14.47 -36.91
C THR A 391 14.63 13.13 -36.66
N TYR A 392 15.80 13.15 -36.02
CA TYR A 392 16.69 11.98 -35.94
C TYR A 392 16.12 10.80 -35.12
N ILE A 393 15.79 10.98 -33.84
CA ILE A 393 15.24 9.89 -32.99
C ILE A 393 13.88 10.33 -32.45
N LYS A 394 12.80 9.72 -32.93
CA LYS A 394 11.44 10.01 -32.45
C LYS A 394 11.26 9.60 -30.99
N TRP A 395 10.49 10.38 -30.23
CA TRP A 395 9.88 9.97 -28.96
C TRP A 395 8.38 10.30 -28.90
N GLU A 396 7.65 9.61 -28.00
CA GLU A 396 6.29 9.96 -27.56
C GLU A 396 6.13 9.71 -26.04
N ASP A 397 5.21 10.42 -25.39
CA ASP A 397 4.98 10.33 -23.94
C ASP A 397 3.54 9.96 -23.54
N ASN A 398 3.32 9.70 -22.25
CA ASN A 398 1.99 9.41 -21.70
C ASN A 398 1.11 10.64 -21.44
N GLN A 399 1.60 11.85 -21.65
CA GLN A 399 0.82 13.10 -21.64
C GLN A 399 0.18 13.36 -23.01
N GLY A 400 0.61 12.65 -24.05
CA GLY A 400 0.11 12.75 -25.42
C GLY A 400 0.99 13.60 -26.35
N ASN A 401 2.19 14.00 -25.90
CA ASN A 401 3.16 14.71 -26.73
C ASN A 401 4.01 13.73 -27.54
N SER A 402 4.65 14.26 -28.58
CA SER A 402 5.72 13.57 -29.31
C SER A 402 6.69 14.56 -29.91
N GLY A 403 7.92 14.13 -30.15
CA GLY A 403 8.99 14.97 -30.67
C GLY A 403 10.17 14.13 -31.15
N TYR A 404 11.34 14.76 -31.23
CA TYR A 404 12.58 14.11 -31.61
C TYR A 404 13.72 14.53 -30.68
N LYS A 405 14.73 13.68 -30.51
CA LYS A 405 16.07 14.06 -30.06
C LYS A 405 16.82 14.60 -31.28
N VAL A 406 17.34 15.82 -31.22
CA VAL A 406 17.96 16.50 -32.37
C VAL A 406 19.46 16.16 -32.44
N LYS A 407 19.97 15.81 -33.63
CA LYS A 407 21.43 15.62 -33.82
C LYS A 407 22.14 16.98 -34.02
N ASN A 408 23.35 17.12 -33.52
CA ASN A 408 24.14 18.35 -33.69
C ASN A 408 25.48 18.12 -34.43
N GLN A 409 26.13 19.23 -34.81
CA GLN A 409 27.36 19.22 -35.61
C GLN A 409 28.64 18.86 -34.83
N TYR A 410 28.56 18.73 -33.51
CA TYR A 410 29.71 18.49 -32.64
C TYR A 410 29.85 17.01 -32.25
N HIS A 411 28.73 16.28 -32.20
CA HIS A 411 28.65 14.87 -31.79
C HIS A 411 28.12 14.01 -32.94
N SER A 412 29.01 13.23 -33.58
CA SER A 412 28.71 12.46 -34.81
C SER A 412 28.29 11.01 -34.56
N GLN A 413 28.66 10.45 -33.40
CA GLN A 413 28.25 9.12 -32.91
C GLN A 413 26.73 8.90 -32.96
N PRO A 414 26.24 7.64 -33.04
CA PRO A 414 24.84 7.33 -32.82
C PRO A 414 24.39 7.77 -31.41
N TYR A 415 23.25 8.46 -31.29
CA TYR A 415 22.72 8.89 -29.98
C TYR A 415 21.83 7.82 -29.36
N TYR A 416 21.39 6.82 -30.12
CA TYR A 416 20.61 5.69 -29.60
C TYR A 416 21.55 4.63 -29.00
N PRO A 417 21.35 4.11 -27.77
CA PRO A 417 22.20 3.08 -27.18
C PRO A 417 22.28 1.84 -28.07
N LEU A 418 23.48 1.50 -28.54
CA LEU A 418 23.64 0.56 -29.64
C LEU A 418 23.23 -0.88 -29.25
N TRP A 419 23.42 -1.26 -27.99
CA TRP A 419 23.07 -2.57 -27.42
C TRP A 419 21.58 -2.73 -27.01
N ALA A 420 20.79 -1.66 -27.04
CA ALA A 420 19.37 -1.68 -26.64
C ALA A 420 18.43 -2.32 -27.68
N GLY A 421 17.14 -2.44 -27.35
CA GLY A 421 16.12 -2.91 -28.29
C GLY A 421 15.80 -1.94 -29.45
N ASN A 422 14.67 -2.16 -30.11
CA ASN A 422 14.13 -1.23 -31.12
C ASN A 422 13.38 -0.04 -30.48
N THR A 423 13.06 -0.15 -29.19
CA THR A 423 12.40 0.88 -28.38
C THR A 423 13.04 0.91 -26.99
N LEU A 424 13.14 2.10 -26.41
CA LEU A 424 13.49 2.31 -25.01
C LEU A 424 12.35 3.07 -24.34
N SER A 425 11.80 2.50 -23.27
CA SER A 425 10.71 3.10 -22.51
C SER A 425 11.14 3.27 -21.06
N PHE A 426 10.96 4.46 -20.51
CA PHE A 426 11.34 4.80 -19.13
C PHE A 426 10.17 5.47 -18.42
N THR A 427 10.02 5.19 -17.12
CA THR A 427 9.02 5.81 -16.23
C THR A 427 9.72 6.39 -15.01
N GLY A 428 9.29 7.58 -14.58
CA GLY A 428 9.70 8.22 -13.33
C GLY A 428 9.16 9.65 -13.23
N THR A 429 9.59 10.39 -12.22
CA THR A 429 9.30 11.81 -12.04
C THR A 429 10.02 12.65 -13.09
N CYS A 430 9.25 13.27 -13.99
CA CYS A 430 9.75 14.32 -14.88
C CYS A 430 9.63 15.70 -14.21
N LEU A 431 10.79 16.37 -14.10
CA LEU A 431 10.97 17.65 -13.43
C LEU A 431 10.69 18.84 -14.37
N PRO A 432 10.33 20.02 -13.81
CA PRO A 432 10.22 21.27 -14.54
C PRO A 432 11.46 21.59 -15.40
N GLN A 433 11.24 22.05 -16.64
CA GLN A 433 12.30 22.41 -17.59
C GLN A 433 13.11 23.62 -17.09
N ASN A 434 14.37 23.37 -16.70
CA ASN A 434 15.25 24.31 -16.01
C ASN A 434 16.24 25.07 -16.93
N ALA A 435 16.30 24.76 -18.23
CA ALA A 435 17.13 25.49 -19.18
C ALA A 435 16.40 26.70 -19.78
N ILE A 436 17.06 27.85 -19.85
CA ILE A 436 16.51 29.10 -20.40
C ILE A 436 17.53 29.72 -21.37
N ASP A 437 17.08 30.20 -22.53
CA ASP A 437 17.91 30.96 -23.48
C ASP A 437 17.99 32.44 -23.09
N GLU A 438 18.99 32.76 -22.27
CA GLU A 438 19.29 34.12 -21.80
C GLU A 438 19.73 35.08 -22.91
N SER A 439 19.91 34.61 -24.15
CA SER A 439 20.15 35.49 -25.31
C SER A 439 18.88 35.92 -26.04
N GLY A 440 17.72 35.28 -25.80
CA GLY A 440 16.49 35.51 -26.56
C GLY A 440 16.62 35.29 -28.08
N SER A 441 17.55 34.41 -28.49
CA SER A 441 17.94 34.17 -29.89
C SER A 441 18.48 32.75 -30.17
N GLY A 442 18.38 31.83 -29.20
CA GLY A 442 18.85 30.45 -29.27
C GLY A 442 20.38 30.31 -29.21
N THR A 443 21.09 31.25 -28.58
CA THR A 443 22.56 31.28 -28.61
C THR A 443 23.23 31.14 -27.25
N TYR A 444 22.54 31.37 -26.13
CA TYR A 444 23.12 31.25 -24.80
C TYR A 444 22.10 30.66 -23.82
N PHE A 445 22.14 29.33 -23.67
CA PHE A 445 21.32 28.62 -22.69
C PHE A 445 22.03 28.57 -21.33
N VAL A 446 21.24 28.71 -20.27
CA VAL A 446 21.66 28.50 -18.88
C VAL A 446 20.69 27.51 -18.24
N LEU A 447 21.24 26.42 -17.68
CA LEU A 447 20.50 25.41 -16.94
C LEU A 447 20.63 25.72 -15.45
N TYR A 448 19.50 25.94 -14.79
CA TYR A 448 19.48 26.42 -13.40
C TYR A 448 19.37 25.29 -12.37
N LYS A 449 20.05 25.47 -11.25
CA LYS A 449 20.00 24.58 -10.10
C LYS A 449 18.61 24.59 -9.44
N PHE A 450 18.11 23.41 -9.06
CA PHE A 450 17.01 23.23 -8.10
C PHE A 450 17.55 23.33 -6.66
N ARG A 451 16.78 23.86 -5.71
CA ARG A 451 17.27 24.17 -4.35
C ARG A 451 17.99 23.01 -3.63
N TYR A 452 17.56 21.75 -3.79
CA TYR A 452 18.24 20.56 -3.22
C TYR A 452 17.64 19.24 -3.73
N GLY A 453 18.35 18.12 -3.49
CA GLY A 453 17.81 16.76 -3.55
C GLY A 453 17.90 16.04 -4.90
N TYR A 454 18.82 16.49 -5.77
CA TYR A 454 19.02 15.94 -7.11
C TYR A 454 20.52 15.72 -7.37
N ALA A 455 20.84 14.71 -8.17
CA ALA A 455 22.18 14.47 -8.70
C ALA A 455 22.53 15.50 -9.79
N ASP A 456 23.82 15.77 -10.01
CA ASP A 456 24.32 16.68 -11.06
C ASP A 456 23.64 18.07 -11.12
N ASN A 457 23.18 18.53 -9.96
CA ASN A 457 22.40 19.74 -9.78
C ASN A 457 23.20 20.86 -9.08
N GLU A 458 24.36 20.52 -8.52
CA GLU A 458 25.19 21.41 -7.72
C GLU A 458 26.67 21.03 -7.87
N ILE A 459 27.55 22.03 -7.74
CA ILE A 459 28.99 21.86 -7.74
C ILE A 459 29.39 20.92 -6.58
N ASN A 460 30.06 19.81 -6.89
CA ASN A 460 30.43 18.71 -5.97
C ASN A 460 31.08 19.10 -4.63
N SER A 461 31.61 20.32 -4.50
CA SER A 461 32.23 20.84 -3.27
C SER A 461 31.26 21.57 -2.34
N TYR A 462 30.00 21.75 -2.72
CA TYR A 462 28.96 22.43 -1.95
C TYR A 462 27.94 21.42 -1.40
N ASP A 463 27.38 21.72 -0.23
CA ASP A 463 26.48 20.85 0.54
C ASP A 463 25.29 20.31 -0.29
N ASP A 464 24.76 21.08 -1.24
CA ASP A 464 23.58 20.68 -2.03
C ASP A 464 23.86 19.67 -3.15
N SER A 465 25.10 19.19 -3.27
CA SER A 465 25.45 17.93 -3.96
C SER A 465 25.21 16.68 -3.10
N SER A 466 24.86 16.85 -1.82
CA SER A 466 24.63 15.76 -0.85
C SER A 466 23.20 15.68 -0.33
N ILE A 467 22.83 14.46 0.05
CA ILE A 467 21.48 13.93 0.23
C ILE A 467 21.35 13.34 1.64
N ASP A 468 20.21 13.61 2.29
CA ASP A 468 19.77 13.02 3.55
C ASP A 468 18.72 11.94 3.24
N ILE A 469 18.94 10.72 3.76
CA ILE A 469 18.11 9.53 3.52
C ILE A 469 16.69 9.69 4.10
N SER A 470 16.51 10.55 5.12
CA SER A 470 15.18 10.90 5.64
C SER A 470 14.30 11.64 4.64
N TRP A 471 14.85 12.15 3.53
CA TRP A 471 14.10 12.72 2.41
C TRP A 471 13.46 11.64 1.52
N ALA A 472 13.75 10.36 1.72
CA ALA A 472 13.14 9.27 0.97
C ALA A 472 11.63 9.15 1.25
N VAL A 473 10.83 9.11 0.18
CA VAL A 473 9.36 8.97 0.23
C VAL A 473 8.84 7.82 -0.62
N ASP A 474 7.67 7.30 -0.23
CA ASP A 474 6.90 6.33 -1.01
C ASP A 474 6.14 7.00 -2.18
N ALA A 475 5.41 6.19 -2.96
CA ALA A 475 4.62 6.65 -4.10
C ALA A 475 3.41 7.54 -3.71
N SER A 476 3.05 7.60 -2.43
CA SER A 476 2.01 8.49 -1.87
C SER A 476 2.60 9.78 -1.30
N GLY A 477 3.93 9.89 -1.19
CA GLY A 477 4.66 11.02 -0.62
C GLY A 477 4.89 10.93 0.89
N ASN A 478 4.60 9.81 1.54
CA ASN A 478 4.92 9.61 2.96
C ASN A 478 6.41 9.35 3.15
N ARG A 479 7.00 9.78 4.28
CA ARG A 479 8.40 9.48 4.59
C ARG A 479 8.61 8.00 4.87
N ALA A 480 9.54 7.39 4.13
CA ALA A 480 9.91 5.98 4.25
C ALA A 480 10.64 5.66 5.57
N ASN A 481 11.25 6.67 6.21
CA ASN A 481 12.00 6.55 7.46
C ASN A 481 13.03 5.39 7.44
N LEU A 482 13.71 5.22 6.30
CA LEU A 482 14.72 4.19 6.09
C LEU A 482 15.86 4.34 7.12
N PRO A 483 16.39 3.24 7.68
CA PRO A 483 17.50 3.30 8.63
C PRO A 483 18.84 3.55 7.93
N GLY A 484 18.88 3.32 6.61
CA GLY A 484 20.04 3.40 5.73
C GLY A 484 19.67 2.92 4.34
N VAL A 485 20.63 2.89 3.41
CA VAL A 485 20.45 2.48 2.01
C VAL A 485 21.60 1.61 1.51
N ASP A 486 21.29 0.59 0.72
CA ASP A 486 22.27 -0.33 0.11
C ASP A 486 22.40 -0.10 -1.40
N TYR A 487 21.29 0.33 -2.03
CA TYR A 487 21.21 0.63 -3.46
C TYR A 487 20.74 2.07 -3.70
N ILE A 488 21.33 2.68 -4.71
CA ILE A 488 20.99 4.02 -5.18
C ILE A 488 20.83 3.94 -6.70
N LYS A 489 19.70 4.40 -7.22
CA LYS A 489 19.44 4.51 -8.66
C LYS A 489 19.25 5.97 -9.03
N ILE A 490 19.96 6.44 -10.03
CA ILE A 490 19.93 7.83 -10.47
C ILE A 490 19.48 7.85 -11.93
N TYR A 491 18.55 8.74 -12.28
CA TYR A 491 18.02 8.86 -13.64
C TYR A 491 17.82 10.32 -14.07
N THR A 492 18.02 10.64 -15.36
CA THR A 492 17.86 12.01 -15.86
C THR A 492 16.43 12.49 -15.65
N GLY A 493 16.25 13.55 -14.83
CA GLY A 493 14.94 14.03 -14.40
C GLY A 493 14.22 14.96 -15.37
N VAL A 494 14.93 15.58 -16.32
CA VAL A 494 14.39 16.63 -17.20
C VAL A 494 14.26 16.14 -18.65
N ASN A 495 13.10 16.40 -19.28
CA ASN A 495 12.93 16.23 -20.73
C ASN A 495 12.98 17.60 -21.44
N GLN A 496 14.16 18.03 -21.90
CA GLN A 496 14.35 19.31 -22.60
C GLN A 496 15.42 19.23 -23.71
N GLU A 497 15.20 19.94 -24.81
CA GLU A 497 16.19 20.21 -25.87
C GLU A 497 16.66 21.68 -25.76
N ASN A 498 17.97 21.88 -25.58
CA ASN A 498 18.60 23.16 -25.27
C ASN A 498 19.27 23.77 -26.51
N GLY A 499 18.57 23.70 -27.64
CA GLY A 499 19.01 24.23 -28.93
C GLY A 499 20.34 23.62 -29.39
N TRP A 500 21.41 24.43 -29.46
CA TRP A 500 22.71 23.98 -29.94
C TRP A 500 23.51 23.14 -28.93
N LEU A 501 23.14 23.16 -27.65
CA LEU A 501 23.75 22.32 -26.62
C LEU A 501 23.34 20.85 -26.75
N GLY A 502 22.27 20.53 -27.47
CA GLY A 502 21.63 19.21 -27.42
C GLY A 502 20.64 19.11 -26.25
N GLU A 503 20.45 17.92 -25.71
CA GLU A 503 19.55 17.66 -24.59
C GLU A 503 20.07 18.17 -23.22
N CYS A 504 19.17 18.26 -22.24
CA CYS A 504 19.54 18.16 -20.83
C CYS A 504 19.89 16.70 -20.51
N SER A 505 21.07 16.45 -19.94
CA SER A 505 21.60 15.11 -19.65
C SER A 505 22.35 15.08 -18.33
N THR A 506 21.90 14.24 -17.39
CA THR A 506 22.61 14.04 -16.13
C THR A 506 23.90 13.28 -16.36
N GLU A 507 25.03 13.83 -15.93
CA GLU A 507 26.32 13.14 -15.87
C GLU A 507 26.68 12.75 -14.44
N ILE A 508 27.13 11.50 -14.24
CA ILE A 508 27.53 10.97 -12.93
C ILE A 508 29.03 10.67 -12.92
N MET A 509 29.73 11.14 -11.89
CA MET A 509 31.15 10.89 -11.63
C MET A 509 31.39 9.91 -10.46
N GLY A 510 30.40 9.68 -9.62
CA GLY A 510 30.46 8.75 -8.48
C GLY A 510 29.42 9.05 -7.41
N VAL A 511 29.39 8.21 -6.37
CA VAL A 511 28.61 8.44 -5.14
C VAL A 511 29.53 8.12 -3.95
N GLU A 512 29.42 8.92 -2.88
CA GLU A 512 30.29 8.88 -1.71
C GLU A 512 29.48 8.76 -0.41
N ASP A 513 29.84 7.83 0.48
CA ASP A 513 29.35 7.78 1.87
C ASP A 513 30.08 8.87 2.70
N LEU A 514 29.32 9.79 3.30
CA LEU A 514 29.89 10.92 4.04
C LEU A 514 30.34 10.56 5.45
N HIS A 515 29.75 9.53 6.07
CA HIS A 515 30.03 9.11 7.45
C HIS A 515 31.39 8.41 7.57
N LEU A 516 31.72 7.56 6.60
CA LEU A 516 33.03 6.93 6.44
C LEU A 516 34.11 7.91 5.99
N LEU A 517 33.77 8.92 5.18
CA LEU A 517 34.66 10.05 4.86
C LEU A 517 34.82 11.03 6.04
N LYS A 518 33.87 11.05 6.97
CA LYS A 518 33.79 11.91 8.15
C LYS A 518 33.52 13.38 7.80
N GLU A 519 32.63 13.58 6.84
CA GLU A 519 32.10 14.88 6.42
C GLU A 519 30.74 15.12 7.09
N GLU A 520 30.74 15.84 8.22
CA GLU A 520 29.51 16.24 8.91
C GLU A 520 28.82 17.41 8.17
N ILE A 521 27.85 17.10 7.32
CA ILE A 521 27.01 18.09 6.62
C ILE A 521 25.60 18.04 7.22
N HIS A 522 25.09 19.16 7.73
CA HIS A 522 23.74 19.21 8.31
C HIS A 522 22.64 19.15 7.24
N THR A 523 21.53 18.51 7.58
CA THR A 523 20.32 18.54 6.76
C THR A 523 19.65 19.92 6.76
N ARG A 524 18.68 20.11 5.87
CA ARG A 524 17.91 21.35 5.72
C ARG A 524 16.77 21.38 6.75
N GLN A 525 16.57 22.55 7.37
CA GLN A 525 15.47 22.83 8.31
C GLN A 525 14.23 23.39 7.59
#